data_AF-A0A963C5I5-F1
#
_entry.id   AF-A0A963C5I5-F1
#
_cell.length_a   1.000
_cell.length_b   1.000
_cell.length_c   1.000
_cell.angle_alpha   90.00
_cell.angle_beta   90.00
_cell.angle_gamma   90.00
#
_symmetry.space_group_name_H-M   'P 1'
#
loop_
_entity.id
_entity.type
_entity.pdbx_description
1 polymer ?
#
loop_
_entity_poly.entity_id
_entity_poly.type
_entity_poly.pdbx_seq_one_letter_code
_entity_poly.pdbx_strand_id
1 'polypeptide(L)' 'GKTNYPSMTARCRLMATHPIEIVGEQLREMMPWIKKNKLVDQSKN' A
#
# COMPACT_ATOMS: atom_id res chain seq x y z
N GLY A 1 -17.36 6.56 -9.74
CA GLY A 1 -17.55 8.03 -9.59
C GLY A 1 -16.65 8.73 -10.58
N LYS A 2 -17.19 9.69 -11.34
CA LYS A 2 -16.69 10.16 -12.65
C LYS A 2 -15.70 11.35 -12.60
N THR A 3 -15.01 11.58 -11.50
CA THR A 3 -13.95 12.60 -11.44
C THR A 3 -12.77 12.05 -10.66
N ASN A 4 -11.61 11.99 -11.31
CA ASN A 4 -10.34 11.58 -10.73
C ASN A 4 -10.08 12.38 -9.44
N TYR A 5 -10.32 11.78 -8.26
CA TYR A 5 -10.43 12.44 -6.95
C TYR A 5 -9.08 13.02 -6.47
N PRO A 6 -8.68 14.25 -6.84
CA PRO A 6 -7.30 14.68 -6.74
C PRO A 6 -6.90 14.92 -5.27
N SER A 7 -7.83 15.47 -4.49
CA SER A 7 -7.69 15.68 -3.05
C SER A 7 -7.59 14.36 -2.28
N MET A 8 -8.34 13.34 -2.71
CA MET A 8 -8.31 12.02 -2.09
C MET A 8 -7.00 11.31 -2.41
N THR A 9 -6.55 11.35 -3.68
CA THR A 9 -5.24 10.82 -4.09
C THR A 9 -4.09 11.53 -3.37
N ALA A 10 -4.15 12.86 -3.21
CA ALA A 10 -3.14 13.61 -2.46
C ALA A 10 -3.10 13.15 -0.98
N ARG A 11 -4.26 12.96 -0.35
CA ARG A 11 -4.35 12.47 1.03
C ARG A 11 -3.82 11.04 1.16
N CYS A 12 -4.09 10.17 0.19
CA CYS A 12 -3.53 8.81 0.16
C CYS A 12 -2.01 8.81 0.07
N ARG A 13 -1.41 9.69 -0.74
CA ARG A 13 0.06 9.81 -0.83
C ARG A 13 0.68 10.21 0.51
N LEU A 14 0.08 11.17 1.21
CA LEU A 14 0.53 11.59 2.54
C LEU A 14 0.37 10.48 3.59
N MET A 15 -0.68 9.67 3.46
CA MET A 15 -0.91 8.55 4.38
C MET A 15 0.08 7.41 4.16
N ALA A 16 0.50 7.16 2.91
CA ALA A 16 1.48 6.13 2.58
C ALA A 16 2.87 6.40 3.20
N THR A 17 3.22 7.66 3.47
CA THR A 17 4.48 8.02 4.13
C THR A 17 4.40 8.00 5.67
N HIS A 18 3.27 7.60 6.24
CA HIS A 18 3.12 7.57 7.69
C HIS A 18 3.98 6.44 8.28
N PRO A 19 4.72 6.66 9.40
CA PRO A 19 5.62 5.66 9.97
C PRO A 19 4.96 4.31 10.26
N ILE A 20 3.67 4.31 10.61
CA ILE A 20 2.90 3.09 10.86
C ILE A 20 2.82 2.17 9.64
N GLU A 21 2.73 2.74 8.44
CA GLU A 21 2.63 1.96 7.21
C GLU A 21 3.97 1.33 6.86
N ILE A 22 5.08 2.05 7.11
CA ILE A 22 6.45 1.55 6.94
C ILE A 22 6.70 0.35 7.87
N VAL A 23 6.40 0.51 9.16
CA VAL A 23 6.57 -0.58 10.14
C VAL A 23 5.62 -1.75 9.83
N GLY A 24 4.37 -1.44 9.46
CA GLY A 24 3.39 -2.45 9.08
C GLY A 24 3.80 -3.25 7.85
N GLU A 25 4.42 -2.62 6.85
CA GLU A 25 4.98 -3.29 5.67
C GLU A 25 6.09 -4.27 6.07
N GLN A 26 7.07 -3.83 6.85
CA GLN A 26 8.16 -4.69 7.34
C GLN A 26 7.63 -5.91 8.10
N LEU A 27 6.64 -5.71 8.97
CA LEU A 27 6.01 -6.81 9.71
C LEU A 27 5.29 -7.79 8.78
N ARG A 28 4.59 -7.30 7.76
CA ARG A 28 3.90 -8.13 6.76
C ARG A 28 4.88 -8.91 5.87
N GLU A 29 6.03 -8.34 5.57
CA GLU A 29 7.10 -9.02 4.81
C GLU A 29 7.69 -10.21 5.56
N MET A 30 7.82 -10.10 6.89
CA MET A 30 8.31 -11.17 7.76
C MET A 30 7.30 -12.32 7.92
N MET A 31 6.05 -12.14 7.50
CA MET A 31 5.00 -13.17 7.63
C MET A 31 4.92 -14.07 6.39
N PRO A 32 5.33 -15.35 6.48
CA PRO A 32 5.41 -16.24 5.32
C PRO A 32 4.04 -16.57 4.72
N TRP A 33 2.97 -16.55 5.53
CA TRP A 33 1.60 -16.86 5.09
C TRP A 33 0.95 -15.73 4.28
N ILE A 34 1.33 -14.47 4.52
CA ILE A 34 0.86 -13.31 3.75
C ILE A 34 1.58 -13.25 2.41
N LYS A 35 2.91 -13.44 2.42
CA LYS A 35 3.74 -13.40 1.21
C LYS A 35 3.39 -14.52 0.21
N LYS A 36 3.06 -15.71 0.71
CA LYS A 36 2.73 -16.89 -0.11
C LYS A 36 1.46 -16.72 -0.96
N ASN A 37 0.52 -15.87 -0.54
CA ASN A 37 -0.76 -15.64 -1.24
C ASN A 37 -0.81 -14.29 -1.97
N LYS A 38 0.34 -13.66 -2.26
CA LYS A 38 0.39 -12.38 -2.98
C LYS A 38 -0.05 -12.58 -4.43
N LEU A 39 -1.35 -12.44 -4.68
CA LEU A 39 -2.00 -12.56 -6.00
C LEU A 39 -1.80 -11.32 -6.90
N VAL A 40 -1.19 -10.26 -6.39
CA VAL A 40 -0.98 -8.99 -7.12
C VAL A 40 0.50 -8.84 -7.45
N ASP A 41 0.79 -8.87 -8.75
CA ASP A 41 2.09 -8.54 -9.31
C ASP A 41 2.32 -7.02 -9.24
N GLN A 42 3.42 -6.62 -8.59
CA GLN A 42 3.82 -5.23 -8.39
C GLN A 42 4.73 -4.72 -9.52
N SER A 43 5.06 -5.53 -10.53
CA SER A 43 5.85 -5.12 -11.70
C SER A 43 5.16 -4.06 -12.56
N LYS A 44 3.86 -3.83 -12.34
CA LYS A 44 3.03 -2.85 -13.04
C LYS A 44 2.52 -1.79 -12.07
N ASN A 45 3.36 -0.84 -11.68
CA ASN A 45 2.97 0.51 -11.26
C ASN A 45 4.17 1.44 -11.23
#